data_AF-A0A8J7G2I9-F1
#
_entry.id   AF-A0A8J7G2I9-F1
#
_cell.length_a   1.000
_cell.length_b   1.000
_cell.length_c   1.000
_cell.angle_alpha   90.00
_cell.angle_beta   90.00
_cell.angle_gamma   90.00
#
_symmetry.space_group_name_H-M   'P 1'
#
loop_
_entity.id
_entity.type
_entity.pdbx_description
1 polymer ?
#
loop_
_entity_poly.entity_id
_entity_poly.type
_entity_poly.pdbx_seq_one_letter_code
_entity_poly.pdbx_strand_id
1 'polypeptide(L)'
;MQTIANIVGLAFQIYFFLIIIYVLMSWIPGLRESSFGELVEKLVEPYLGVFRSIIPPLGMIDFSPIIALFALRFIESGIYIVLNWINGML
;
A
#
# COMPACT_ATOMS: atom_id res chain seq x y z
N MET A 1 4.98 21.92 10.27
CA MET A 1 5.32 20.74 9.44
C MET A 1 5.08 19.40 10.13
N GLN A 2 5.28 19.27 11.44
CA GLN A 2 5.09 17.99 12.14
C GLN A 2 3.69 17.36 11.96
N THR A 3 2.62 18.16 12.07
CA THR A 3 1.25 17.66 11.87
C THR A 3 1.03 17.08 10.48
N ILE A 4 1.61 17.71 9.45
CA ILE A 4 1.52 17.25 8.06
C ILE A 4 2.26 15.91 7.92
N ALA A 5 3.49 15.81 8.44
CA ALA A 5 4.25 14.57 8.45
C ALA A 5 3.48 13.42 9.15
N ASN A 6 2.84 13.70 10.29
CA ASN A 6 2.05 12.70 11.01
C ASN A 6 0.83 12.22 10.20
N ILE A 7 0.12 13.13 9.53
CA ILE A 7 -1.04 12.78 8.68
C ILE A 7 -0.59 11.93 7.48
N VAL A 8 0.52 12.32 6.84
CA VAL A 8 1.12 11.56 5.75
C VAL A 8 1.48 10.15 6.22
N GLY A 9 2.17 10.03 7.35
CA GLY A 9 2.52 8.73 7.94
C GLY A 9 1.33 7.86 8.25
N LEU A 10 0.29 8.44 8.84
CA LEU A 10 -0.95 7.73 9.12
C LEU A 10 -1.58 7.19 7.82
N ALA A 11 -1.60 7.99 6.75
CA ALA A 11 -2.12 7.56 5.46
C ALA A 11 -1.32 6.39 4.87
N PHE A 12 0.02 6.46 4.90
CA PHE A 12 0.88 5.36 4.46
C PHE A 12 0.69 4.10 5.31
N GLN A 13 0.57 4.25 6.63
CA GLN A 13 0.34 3.13 7.54
C GLN A 13 -1.01 2.46 7.29
N ILE A 14 -2.09 3.23 7.12
CA ILE A 14 -3.42 2.70 6.76
C ILE A 14 -3.32 1.93 5.45
N TYR A 15 -2.69 2.51 4.43
CA TYR A 15 -2.58 1.87 3.12
C TYR A 15 -1.73 0.59 3.16
N PHE A 16 -0.64 0.59 3.93
CA PHE A 16 0.18 -0.59 4.18
C PHE A 16 -0.68 -1.73 4.76
N PHE A 17 -1.48 -1.44 5.79
CA PHE A 17 -2.37 -2.44 6.38
C PHE A 17 -3.51 -2.86 5.45
N LEU A 18 -4.03 -1.97 4.59
CA LEU A 18 -5.02 -2.33 3.58
C LEU A 18 -4.47 -3.37 2.59
N ILE A 19 -3.21 -3.22 2.15
CA ILE A 19 -2.55 -4.21 1.29
C ILE A 19 -2.35 -5.53 2.04
N ILE A 20 -1.95 -5.49 3.32
CA ILE A 20 -1.83 -6.71 4.14
C ILE A 20 -3.18 -7.40 4.27
N ILE A 21 -4.25 -6.67 4.58
CA ILE A 21 -5.61 -7.20 4.66
C ILE A 21 -5.98 -7.85 3.32
N TYR A 22 -5.76 -7.16 2.19
CA TYR A 22 -6.02 -7.70 0.86
C TYR A 22 -5.33 -9.05 0.59
N VAL A 23 -4.07 -9.18 1.00
CA VAL A 23 -3.33 -10.45 0.88
C VAL A 23 -3.91 -11.51 1.80
N LEU A 24 -4.20 -11.19 3.07
CA LEU A 24 -4.78 -12.15 4.02
C LEU A 24 -6.18 -12.62 3.59
N MET A 25 -7.00 -11.73 3.01
CA MET A 25 -8.31 -12.10 2.47
C MET A 25 -8.21 -13.13 1.35
N SER A 26 -7.08 -13.20 0.63
CA SER A 26 -6.88 -14.23 -0.40
C SER A 26 -6.78 -15.65 0.15
N TRP A 27 -6.51 -15.81 1.44
CA TRP A 27 -6.39 -17.11 2.12
C TRP A 27 -7.67 -17.54 2.81
N ILE A 28 -8.66 -16.65 2.90
CA ILE A 28 -9.95 -16.92 3.55
C ILE A 28 -11.03 -17.05 2.47
N PRO A 29 -11.55 -18.25 2.20
CA PRO A 29 -12.58 -18.46 1.18
C PRO A 29 -13.84 -17.61 1.45
N GLY A 30 -14.39 -16.97 0.43
CA GLY A 30 -15.62 -16.18 0.53
C GLY A 30 -15.42 -14.74 1.04
N LEU A 31 -14.22 -14.39 1.54
CA LEU A 31 -13.99 -13.06 2.13
C LEU A 31 -13.72 -12.00 1.07
N ARG A 32 -13.06 -12.35 -0.03
CA ARG A 32 -12.83 -11.44 -1.17
C ARG A 32 -14.13 -11.06 -1.86
N GLU A 33 -15.06 -12.01 -1.95
CA GLU A 33 -16.38 -11.85 -2.58
C GLU A 33 -17.38 -11.10 -1.69
N SER A 34 -17.01 -10.78 -0.45
CA SER A 34 -17.84 -9.96 0.43
C SER A 34 -17.80 -8.48 0.02
N SER A 35 -18.83 -7.71 0.37
CA SER A 35 -18.86 -6.25 0.09
C SER A 35 -17.67 -5.49 0.70
N PHE A 36 -17.14 -5.97 1.83
CA PHE A 36 -15.93 -5.42 2.44
C PHE A 36 -14.68 -5.78 1.62
N GLY A 37 -14.59 -7.04 1.18
CA GLY A 37 -13.49 -7.52 0.33
C GLY A 37 -13.39 -6.75 -0.98
N GLU A 38 -14.52 -6.56 -1.68
CA GLU A 38 -14.60 -5.78 -2.90
C GLU A 38 -14.18 -4.31 -2.69
N LEU A 39 -14.54 -3.71 -1.55
CA LEU A 39 -14.15 -2.35 -1.21
C LEU A 39 -12.63 -2.25 -1.01
N VAL A 40 -12.05 -3.17 -0.25
CA VAL A 40 -10.59 -3.19 -0.04
C VAL A 40 -9.87 -3.42 -1.37
N GLU A 41 -10.33 -4.37 -2.20
CA GLU A 41 -9.78 -4.62 -3.53
C GLU A 41 -9.80 -3.34 -4.38
N LYS A 42 -10.94 -2.64 -4.49
CA LYS A 42 -11.03 -1.37 -5.24
C LYS A 42 -10.06 -0.29 -4.75
N LEU A 43 -9.74 -0.27 -3.46
CA LEU A 43 -8.80 0.71 -2.89
C LEU A 43 -7.33 0.38 -3.19
N VAL A 44 -6.97 -0.90 -3.20
CA VAL A 44 -5.57 -1.32 -3.40
C VAL A 44 -5.23 -1.62 -4.86
N GLU A 45 -6.23 -1.93 -5.69
CA GLU A 45 -6.03 -2.40 -7.06
C GLU A 45 -5.33 -1.40 -7.98
N PRO A 46 -5.64 -0.10 -7.98
CA PRO A 46 -4.92 0.86 -8.81
C PRO A 46 -3.41 0.88 -8.53
N TYR A 47 -3.00 0.59 -7.30
CA TYR A 47 -1.60 0.51 -6.90
C TYR A 47 -1.01 -0.85 -7.22
N LEU A 48 -1.63 -1.94 -6.73
CA LEU A 48 -1.14 -3.31 -6.93
C LEU A 48 -1.12 -3.73 -8.41
N GLY A 49 -2.08 -3.27 -9.20
CA GLY A 49 -2.15 -3.54 -10.64
C GLY A 49 -0.90 -3.06 -11.40
N VAL A 50 -0.29 -1.95 -10.98
CA VAL A 50 0.99 -1.49 -11.54
C VAL A 50 2.09 -2.51 -11.28
N PHE A 51 2.18 -3.05 -10.06
CA PHE A 51 3.20 -4.05 -9.73
C PHE A 51 2.95 -5.40 -10.41
N ARG A 52 1.68 -5.82 -10.58
CA ARG A 52 1.35 -7.02 -11.35
C ARG A 52 1.74 -6.93 -12.82
N SER A 53 1.75 -5.72 -13.39
CA SER A 53 2.22 -5.53 -14.76
C SER A 53 3.73 -5.76 -14.92
N ILE A 54 4.50 -5.56 -13.85
CA ILE A 54 5.97 -5.74 -13.82
C ILE A 54 6.32 -7.18 -13.41
N ILE A 55 5.63 -7.70 -12.39
CA ILE A 55 5.85 -9.04 -11.82
C ILE A 55 4.50 -9.77 -11.84
N PRO A 56 4.19 -10.48 -12.93
CA PRO A 56 2.93 -11.19 -13.03
C PRO A 56 2.83 -12.31 -11.97
N PRO A 57 1.62 -12.70 -11.55
CA PRO A 57 1.42 -13.79 -10.60
C PRO A 57 2.03 -15.10 -11.11
N LEU A 58 2.62 -15.87 -10.19
CA LEU A 58 3.15 -17.20 -10.50
C LEU A 58 2.11 -18.24 -10.08
N GLY A 59 1.31 -18.69 -11.05
CA GLY A 59 0.17 -19.56 -10.80
C GLY A 59 -0.89 -18.84 -9.96
N MET A 60 -1.24 -19.40 -8.80
CA MET A 60 -2.24 -18.82 -7.88
C MET A 60 -1.64 -17.82 -6.88
N ILE A 61 -0.30 -17.68 -6.84
CA ILE A 61 0.38 -16.86 -5.85
C ILE A 61 0.77 -15.52 -6.49
N ASP A 62 0.22 -14.44 -5.94
CA ASP A 62 0.57 -13.08 -6.30
C ASP A 62 1.69 -12.56 -5.38
N PHE A 63 2.90 -12.43 -5.92
CA PHE A 63 4.05 -11.86 -5.22
C PHE A 63 4.14 -10.33 -5.35
N SER A 64 3.33 -9.71 -6.21
CA SER A 64 3.32 -8.26 -6.40
C SER A 64 3.08 -7.46 -5.12
N PRO A 65 2.27 -7.91 -4.12
CA PRO A 65 2.06 -7.15 -2.90
C PRO A 65 3.31 -6.98 -2.06
N ILE A 66 4.23 -7.94 -2.06
CA ILE A 66 5.48 -7.84 -1.30
C ILE A 66 6.33 -6.68 -1.84
N ILE A 67 6.51 -6.64 -3.16
CA ILE A 67 7.28 -5.58 -3.82
C ILE A 67 6.57 -4.23 -3.70
N ALA A 68 5.24 -4.23 -3.81
CA ALA A 68 4.43 -3.04 -3.59
C ALA A 68 4.61 -2.48 -2.17
N LEU A 69 4.61 -3.33 -1.14
CA LEU A 69 4.84 -2.89 0.25
C LEU A 69 6.23 -2.29 0.44
N PHE A 70 7.27 -2.88 -0.16
CA PHE A 70 8.61 -2.28 -0.13
C PHE A 70 8.63 -0.92 -0.81
N ALA A 71 8.08 -0.81 -2.02
CA ALA A 71 7.99 0.44 -2.75
C ALA A 71 7.22 1.50 -1.94
N LEU A 72 6.12 1.12 -1.30
CA LEU A 72 5.33 2.00 -0.44
C LEU A 72 6.16 2.60 0.70
N ARG A 73 7.00 1.79 1.36
CA ARG A 73 7.91 2.26 2.42
C ARG A 73 9.00 3.18 1.90
N PHE A 74 9.55 2.89 0.72
CA PHE A 74 10.53 3.77 0.08
C PHE A 74 9.92 5.13 -0.28
N ILE A 75 8.70 5.15 -0.82
CA ILE A 75 7.98 6.38 -1.13
C ILE A 75 7.70 7.18 0.14
N GLU A 76 7.20 6.53 1.20
CA GLU A 76 6.97 7.16 2.51
C GLU A 76 8.25 7.83 3.04
N SER A 77 9.38 7.10 3.04
CA SER A 77 10.67 7.63 3.48
C SER A 77 11.14 8.82 2.63
N GLY A 78 10.97 8.74 1.31
CA GLY A 78 11.33 9.83 0.39
C GLY A 78 10.54 11.10 0.69
N ILE A 79 9.24 10.96 0.96
CA ILE A 79 8.38 12.10 1.32
C ILE A 79 8.83 12.72 2.63
N TYR A 80 9.17 11.94 3.67
CA TYR A 80 9.68 12.49 4.91
C TYR A 80 10.98 13.27 4.74
N ILE A 81 11.89 12.79 3.89
CA ILE A 81 13.13 13.51 3.57
C ILE A 81 12.81 14.88 2.97
N VAL A 82 11.91 14.92 1.99
CA VAL A 82 11.49 16.18 1.34
C VAL A 82 10.81 17.12 2.34
N LEU A 83 9.89 16.62 3.17
CA LEU A 83 9.19 17.41 4.18
C LEU A 83 10.16 18.00 5.21
N ASN A 84 11.15 17.21 5.65
CA ASN A 84 12.17 17.66 6.60
C ASN A 84 13.10 18.69 5.98
N TRP A 85 13.48 18.51 4.71
CA TRP A 85 14.28 19.50 3.98
C TRP A 85 13.55 20.83 3.85
N ILE A 86 12.27 20.81 3.48
CA ILE A 86 11.42 22.01 3.42
C ILE A 86 11.32 22.68 4.79
N ASN A 87 11.11 21.91 5.86
CA ASN A 87 11.04 22.45 7.20
C ASN A 87 12.35 23.10 7.67
N GLY A 88 13.50 22.68 7.14
CA GLY A 88 14.80 23.29 7.45
C GLY A 88 15.10 24.56 6.66
N MET A 89 14.37 24.84 5.58
CA MET A 89 14.53 26.05 4.76
C MET A 89 13.66 27.23 5.21
N LEU A 90 12.57 26.94 5.92
CA LEU A 90 11.61 27.91 6.46
C LEU A 90 11.95 28.26 7.90
#